data_AF-A0A2S4XJJ3-F1
#
_entry.id   AF-A0A2S4XJJ3-F1
#
_cell.length_a   1.000
_cell.length_b   1.000
_cell.length_c   1.000
_cell.angle_alpha   90.00
_cell.angle_beta   90.00
_cell.angle_gamma   90.00
#
_symmetry.space_group_name_H-M   'P 1'
#
loop_
_entity.id
_entity.type
_entity.pdbx_description
1 polymer ?
#
loop_
_entity_poly.entity_id
_entity_poly.type
_entity_poly.pdbx_seq_one_letter_code
_entity_poly.pdbx_strand_id
1 'polypeptide(L)'
;MQVGPVIHRYSATDADGRAFSVEVQRDFRYEPFRDFMLCTHCDWDETPRMFQGGQETVQAHLAQAHGADRGFTGSADEGWSRSRRIVGPVLLLLVIVLVAVVQIMR
;
A
#
# COMPACT_ATOMS: atom_id res chain seq x y z
N MET A 1 6.00 5.92 18.95
CA MET A 1 6.77 5.77 17.70
C MET A 1 6.73 7.08 16.93
N GLN A 2 7.85 7.54 16.36
CA GLN A 2 7.84 8.76 15.53
C GLN A 2 7.44 8.34 14.11
N VAL A 3 6.26 8.84 13.73
CA VAL A 3 5.38 8.41 12.63
C VAL A 3 6.10 8.60 11.29
N GLY A 4 6.24 7.51 10.52
CA GLY A 4 6.72 7.56 9.14
C GLY A 4 5.61 7.98 8.18
N PRO A 5 5.91 8.30 6.90
CA PRO A 5 4.86 8.51 5.92
C PRO A 5 4.03 7.24 5.76
N VAL A 6 2.71 7.44 5.69
CA VAL A 6 1.74 6.39 5.38
C VAL A 6 1.90 6.01 3.91
N ILE A 7 2.12 4.72 3.65
CA ILE A 7 2.33 4.13 2.31
C ILE A 7 1.18 3.20 1.89
N HIS A 8 0.34 2.77 2.82
CA HIS A 8 -0.88 2.05 2.51
C HIS A 8 -1.92 2.32 3.60
N ARG A 9 -3.19 2.34 3.23
CA ARG A 9 -4.29 2.36 4.19
C ARG A 9 -5.28 1.27 3.83
N TYR A 10 -5.63 0.48 4.83
CA TYR A 10 -6.71 -0.49 4.76
C TYR A 10 -7.88 0.02 5.59
N SER A 11 -9.09 -0.18 5.09
CA SER A 11 -10.30 0.23 5.80
C SER A 11 -11.41 -0.81 5.67
N ALA A 12 -12.21 -0.93 6.72
CA ALA A 12 -13.42 -1.75 6.76
C ALA A 12 -14.48 -1.05 7.61
N THR A 13 -15.73 -1.51 7.54
CA THR A 13 -16.84 -0.99 8.32
C THR A 13 -17.45 -2.06 9.22
N ASP A 14 -17.89 -1.63 10.40
CA ASP A 14 -18.63 -2.49 11.34
C ASP A 14 -20.11 -2.64 10.98
N ALA A 15 -20.84 -3.32 11.87
CA ALA A 15 -22.27 -3.55 11.73
C ALA A 15 -23.08 -2.23 11.60
N ASP A 16 -22.66 -1.19 12.30
CA ASP A 16 -23.30 0.12 12.38
C ASP A 16 -22.83 1.08 11.28
N GLY A 17 -21.90 0.63 10.42
CA GLY A 17 -21.34 1.42 9.33
C GLY A 17 -20.21 2.36 9.77
N ARG A 18 -19.67 2.21 10.97
CA ARG A 18 -18.50 2.96 11.44
C ARG A 18 -17.26 2.46 10.72
N ALA A 19 -16.46 3.39 10.19
CA ALA A 19 -15.24 3.06 9.49
C ALA A 19 -14.08 2.85 10.47
N PHE A 20 -13.33 1.77 10.23
CA PHE A 20 -12.09 1.44 10.92
C PHE A 20 -10.96 1.34 9.91
N SER A 21 -9.76 1.77 10.29
CA SER A 21 -8.60 1.73 9.41
C SER A 21 -7.29 1.36 10.08
N VAL A 22 -6.47 0.67 9.30
CA VAL A 22 -5.06 0.37 9.61
C VAL A 22 -4.19 1.07 8.59
N GLU A 23 -3.16 1.76 9.07
CA GLU A 23 -2.19 2.44 8.25
C GLU A 23 -0.88 1.66 8.21
N VAL A 24 -0.30 1.54 7.03
CA VAL A 24 1.05 1.04 6.86
C VAL A 24 1.99 2.23 6.75
N GLN A 25 2.98 2.30 7.62
CA GLN A 25 3.99 3.35 7.64
C GLN A 25 5.37 2.75 7.39
N ARG A 26 6.25 3.52 6.77
CA ARG A 26 7.66 3.14 6.61
C ARG A 26 8.51 3.78 7.69
N ASP A 27 9.19 2.99 8.53
CA ASP A 27 10.19 3.54 9.46
C ASP A 27 11.54 3.64 8.75
N PHE A 28 12.04 4.87 8.60
CA PHE A 28 13.33 5.13 7.97
C PHE A 28 14.52 5.03 8.92
N ARG A 29 14.29 4.85 10.24
CA ARG A 29 15.35 5.02 11.25
C ARG A 29 16.13 3.76 11.58
N TYR A 30 15.50 2.58 11.51
CA TYR A 30 16.11 1.33 11.98
C TYR A 30 16.47 0.35 10.87
N GLU A 31 15.73 0.36 9.75
CA GLU A 31 16.04 -0.36 8.52
C GLU A 31 15.26 0.34 7.39
N PRO A 32 15.89 0.84 6.31
CA PRO A 32 15.23 1.65 5.29
C PRO A 32 14.09 0.96 4.50
N PHE A 33 13.70 -0.26 4.88
CA PHE A 33 12.73 -1.09 4.18
C PHE A 33 11.75 -1.81 5.13
N ARG A 34 11.67 -1.43 6.41
CA ARG A 34 10.72 -2.04 7.34
C ARG A 34 9.43 -1.23 7.36
N ASP A 35 8.39 -1.83 6.82
CA ASP A 35 7.03 -1.31 6.91
C ASP A 35 6.42 -1.75 8.25
N PHE A 36 5.48 -0.95 8.78
CA PHE A 36 4.78 -1.17 10.05
C PHE A 36 3.30 -0.95 9.82
N MET A 37 2.47 -1.87 10.29
CA MET A 37 1.01 -1.74 10.31
C MET A 37 0.60 -1.20 11.67
N LEU A 38 -0.18 -0.13 11.69
CA LEU A 38 -0.68 0.50 12.91
C LEU A 38 -2.19 0.68 12.80
N CYS A 39 -2.91 0.21 13.81
CA CYS A 39 -4.33 0.53 13.91
C CYS A 39 -4.52 1.98 14.36
N THR A 40 -5.41 2.72 13.71
CA THR A 40 -5.71 4.12 14.08
C THR A 40 -6.74 4.22 15.21
N HIS A 41 -7.27 3.08 15.66
CA HIS A 41 -8.36 3.00 16.63
C HIS A 41 -8.00 2.26 17.92
N CYS A 42 -6.84 1.59 17.96
CA CYS A 42 -6.29 0.95 19.16
C CYS A 42 -4.76 0.90 19.08
N ASP A 43 -4.10 0.50 20.18
CA ASP A 43 -2.64 0.44 20.27
C ASP A 43 -2.01 -0.79 19.58
N TRP A 44 -2.69 -1.39 18.60
CA TRP A 44 -2.16 -2.53 17.87
C TRP A 44 -1.17 -2.07 16.80
N ASP A 45 0.02 -2.65 16.84
CA ASP A 45 1.06 -2.51 15.83
C ASP A 45 1.71 -3.86 15.48
N GLU A 46 2.00 -4.07 14.20
CA GLU A 46 2.72 -5.25 13.73
C GLU A 46 3.62 -4.93 12.52
N THR A 47 4.77 -5.59 12.43
CA THR A 47 5.59 -5.54 11.21
C THR A 47 5.12 -6.59 10.21
N PRO A 48 4.80 -6.24 8.95
CA PRO A 48 4.46 -7.23 7.93
C PRO A 48 5.59 -8.23 7.78
N ARG A 49 5.28 -9.53 7.75
CA ARG A 49 6.26 -10.52 7.28
C ARG A 49 6.48 -10.28 5.79
N MET A 50 7.76 -10.16 5.44
CA MET A 50 8.31 -9.71 4.15
C MET A 50 7.76 -10.39 2.87
N PHE A 51 6.95 -11.45 2.97
CA PHE A 51 6.56 -12.26 1.81
C PHE A 51 5.09 -12.69 1.70
N GLN A 52 4.22 -12.55 2.71
CA GLN A 52 2.81 -12.95 2.61
C GLN A 52 1.99 -12.49 3.81
N GLY A 53 0.75 -12.03 3.57
CA GLY A 53 -0.29 -11.99 4.60
C GLY A 53 -0.63 -10.63 5.23
N GLY A 54 0.03 -9.52 4.91
CA GLY A 54 -0.26 -8.22 5.55
C GLY A 54 -1.74 -7.81 5.45
N GLN A 55 -2.37 -7.96 4.27
CA GLN A 55 -3.78 -7.67 4.08
C GLN A 55 -4.71 -8.60 4.89
N GLU A 56 -4.39 -9.90 4.95
CA GLU A 56 -5.17 -10.89 5.69
C GLU A 56 -5.08 -10.67 7.20
N THR A 57 -3.88 -10.36 7.70
CA THR A 57 -3.64 -9.99 9.10
C THR A 57 -4.44 -8.74 9.47
N VAL A 58 -4.41 -7.72 8.62
CA VAL A 58 -5.17 -6.49 8.84
C VAL A 58 -6.67 -6.73 8.80
N GLN A 59 -7.16 -7.51 7.84
CA GLN A 59 -8.57 -7.89 7.76
C GLN A 59 -9.01 -8.67 8.99
N ALA A 60 -8.19 -9.63 9.44
CA ALA A 60 -8.45 -10.42 10.64
C ALA A 60 -8.50 -9.54 11.89
N HIS A 61 -7.57 -8.60 12.02
CA HIS A 61 -7.57 -7.63 13.13
C HIS A 61 -8.82 -6.76 13.11
N LEU A 62 -9.16 -6.14 11.98
CA LEU A 62 -10.35 -5.29 11.85
C LEU A 62 -11.64 -6.07 12.17
N ALA A 63 -11.77 -7.30 11.69
CA ALA A 63 -12.92 -8.13 11.98
C ALA A 63 -12.99 -8.54 13.47
N GLN A 64 -11.89 -8.98 14.07
CA GLN A 64 -11.88 -9.54 15.43
C GLN A 64 -11.89 -8.47 16.52
N ALA A 65 -11.10 -7.41 16.35
CA ALA A 65 -10.95 -6.36 17.37
C ALA A 65 -12.02 -5.27 17.26
N HIS A 66 -12.52 -5.02 16.05
CA HIS A 66 -13.44 -3.91 15.77
C HIS A 66 -14.79 -4.34 15.20
N GLY A 67 -15.01 -5.64 14.96
CA GLY A 67 -16.23 -6.11 14.30
C GLY A 67 -16.38 -5.57 12.87
N ALA A 68 -15.28 -5.09 12.28
CA ALA A 68 -15.25 -4.40 11.00
C ALA A 68 -14.86 -5.39 9.89
N ASP A 69 -15.82 -6.22 9.49
CA ASP A 69 -15.66 -7.26 8.46
C ASP A 69 -16.26 -6.88 7.10
N ARG A 70 -17.00 -5.76 7.03
CA ARG A 70 -17.66 -5.31 5.79
C ARG A 70 -16.82 -4.29 5.02
N GLY A 71 -17.00 -4.28 3.70
CA GLY A 71 -16.44 -3.23 2.84
C GLY A 71 -14.91 -3.11 2.92
N PHE A 72 -14.22 -4.23 3.17
CA PHE A 72 -12.77 -4.25 3.29
C PHE A 72 -12.12 -3.76 1.98
N THR A 73 -11.35 -2.68 2.07
CA THR A 73 -10.65 -2.06 0.95
C THR A 73 -9.24 -1.70 1.35
N GLY A 74 -8.29 -1.85 0.44
CA GLY A 74 -6.91 -1.38 0.60
C GLY A 74 -6.61 -0.34 -0.48
N SER A 75 -6.30 0.89 -0.08
CA SER A 75 -5.70 1.86 -0.98
C SER A 75 -4.21 1.56 -1.08
N ALA A 76 -3.80 0.90 -2.17
CA ALA A 76 -2.43 1.06 -2.64
C ALA A 76 -2.23 2.54 -2.95
N ASP A 77 -1.21 3.17 -2.38
CA ASP A 77 -0.89 4.58 -2.58
C ASP A 77 -1.33 5.07 -3.96
N GLU A 78 -2.12 6.14 -3.99
CA GLU A 78 -2.40 6.86 -5.24
C GLU A 78 -1.09 7.22 -5.97
N GLY A 79 0.04 7.27 -5.25
CA GLY A 79 1.40 7.37 -5.78
C GLY A 79 1.81 6.25 -6.74
N TRP A 80 1.47 4.97 -6.50
CA TRP A 80 1.80 3.87 -7.41
C TRP A 80 0.95 3.91 -8.68
N SER A 81 -0.36 4.15 -8.56
CA SER A 81 -1.24 4.26 -9.73
C SER A 81 -0.95 5.52 -10.57
N ARG A 82 -0.61 6.64 -9.91
CA ARG A 82 -0.17 7.88 -10.55
C ARG A 82 1.21 7.72 -11.20
N SER A 83 2.16 7.04 -10.54
CA SER A 83 3.48 6.74 -11.10
C SER A 83 3.38 5.82 -12.32
N ARG A 84 2.52 4.79 -12.27
CA ARG A 84 2.31 3.90 -13.41
C ARG A 84 1.69 4.61 -14.62
N ARG A 85 0.81 5.59 -14.39
CA ARG A 85 0.26 6.44 -15.47
C ARG A 85 1.30 7.34 -16.14
N ILE A 86 2.38 7.70 -15.44
CA ILE A 86 3.43 8.57 -15.99
C ILE A 86 4.58 7.72 -16.59
N VAL A 87 5.03 6.71 -15.86
CA VAL A 87 6.15 5.85 -16.27
C VAL A 87 5.78 4.98 -17.48
N GLY A 88 4.53 4.49 -17.56
CA GLY A 88 4.04 3.69 -18.69
C GLY A 88 4.23 4.34 -20.06
N PRO A 89 3.67 5.53 -20.32
CA PRO A 89 3.82 6.19 -21.62
C PRO A 89 5.26 6.64 -21.91
N VAL A 90 6.04 7.02 -20.89
CA VAL A 90 7.46 7.38 -21.07
C VAL A 90 8.27 6.17 -21.53
N LEU A 91 8.09 5.01 -20.88
CA LEU A 91 8.78 3.78 -21.26
C LEU A 91 8.38 3.35 -22.68
N LEU A 92 7.10 3.48 -23.03
CA LEU A 92 6.59 3.16 -24.36
C LEU A 92 7.23 4.04 -25.45
N LEU A 93 7.29 5.35 -25.23
CA LEU A 93 7.95 6.28 -26.16
C LEU A 93 9.42 5.92 -26.35
N LEU A 94 10.11 5.56 -25.27
CA LEU A 94 11.51 5.17 -25.31
C LEU A 94 11.72 3.91 -26.17
N VAL A 95 10.83 2.92 -26.04
CA VAL A 95 10.83 1.72 -26.89
C VAL A 95 10.56 2.06 -28.36
N ILE A 96 9.59 2.93 -28.64
CA ILE A 96 9.27 3.36 -30.02
C ILE A 96 10.48 4.06 -30.67
N VAL A 97 11.11 4.99 -29.95
CA VAL A 97 12.31 5.69 -30.44
C VAL A 97 13.45 4.70 -30.68
N LEU A 98 13.67 3.77 -29.76
CA LEU A 98 14.73 2.76 -29.91
C LEU A 98 14.50 1.90 -31.16
N VAL A 99 13.26 1.45 -31.38
CA VAL A 99 12.89 0.68 -32.58
C VAL A 99 13.09 1.52 -33.83
N ALA A 100 12.66 2.78 -33.84
CA ALA A 100 12.86 3.67 -34.99
C ALA A 100 14.34 3.87 -35.33
N VAL A 101 15.19 4.11 -34.32
CA VAL A 101 16.64 4.25 -34.51
C VAL A 101 17.24 2.96 -35.09
N VAL A 102 16.86 1.80 -34.56
CA VAL A 102 17.34 0.50 -35.07
C VAL A 102 16.88 0.24 -36.51
N GLN A 103 15.65 0.63 -36.88
CA GLN A 103 15.14 0.50 -38.25
C GLN A 103 15.84 1.45 -39.23
N ILE A 104 16.29 2.62 -38.77
CA ILE A 104 17.01 3.61 -39.60
C ILE A 104 18.47 3.20 -39.83
N MET A 105 19.10 2.53 -38.86
CA MET A 105 20.49 2.06 -38.95
C MET A 105 20.65 0.72 -39.67
N ARG A 106 19.56 0.09 -40.09
CA ARG A 106 19.55 -1.22 -40.75
C ARG A 106 19.32 -1.05 -42.25
#